data_AF-A0A7S3U7M2-F1
#
_entry.id   AF-A0A7S3U7M2-F1
#
_cell.length_a   1.000
_cell.length_b   1.000
_cell.length_c   1.000
_cell.angle_alpha   90.00
_cell.angle_beta   90.00
_cell.angle_gamma   90.00
#
_symmetry.space_group_name_H-M   'P 1'
#
loop_
_entity.id
_entity.type
_entity.pdbx_description
1 polymer ?
#
loop_
_entity_poly.entity_id
_entity_poly.type
_entity_poly.pdbx_seq_one_letter_code
_entity_poly.pdbx_strand_id
1 'polypeptide(L)'
;DLFSLQLPRAYPTLISPDSKDSEIEGMLDEVVSGLFSVLVTLGVVPVLRYSRRGPAQSVATGLGQRLHAQLRSHATLFSGAAATALQRPLMLLVDRTDDLGVMLQHGWSYCAL
;
A
#
# COMPACT_ATOMS: atom_id res chain seq x y z
N ASP A 1 -9.33 -13.11 3.04
CA ASP A 1 -7.92 -13.01 2.63
C ASP A 1 -7.23 -11.85 3.32
N LEU A 2 -6.01 -12.09 3.78
CA LEU A 2 -5.16 -11.12 4.48
C LEU A 2 -3.73 -11.29 3.92
N PHE A 3 -3.03 -10.18 3.68
CA PHE A 3 -1.62 -10.20 3.33
C PHE A 3 -0.82 -9.25 4.23
N SER A 4 0.49 -9.45 4.29
CA SER A 4 1.43 -8.59 5.01
C SER A 4 2.69 -8.40 4.16
N LEU A 5 3.26 -7.20 4.19
CA LEU A 5 4.55 -6.90 3.55
C LEU A 5 5.75 -7.28 4.42
N GLN A 6 5.51 -7.77 5.65
CA GLN A 6 6.55 -8.17 6.60
C GLN A 6 7.61 -7.07 6.87
N LEU A 7 7.13 -5.83 7.04
CA LEU A 7 7.95 -4.66 7.38
C LEU A 7 7.78 -4.31 8.87
N PRO A 8 8.51 -4.98 9.78
CA PRO A 8 8.43 -4.67 11.20
C PRO A 8 8.90 -3.24 11.45
N ARG A 9 8.29 -2.56 12.42
CA ARG A 9 8.62 -1.18 12.81
C ARG A 9 8.37 -0.11 11.73
N ALA A 10 7.62 -0.41 10.66
CA ALA A 10 7.24 0.61 9.67
C ALA A 10 6.52 1.82 10.31
N TYR A 11 5.56 1.59 11.22
CA TYR A 11 4.83 2.67 11.89
C TYR A 11 5.74 3.64 12.68
N PRO A 12 6.57 3.18 13.64
CA PRO A 12 7.46 4.08 14.36
C PRO A 12 8.51 4.72 13.45
N THR A 13 9.03 4.03 12.43
CA THR A 13 9.99 4.65 11.48
C THR A 13 9.37 5.80 10.69
N LEU A 14 8.09 5.71 10.33
CA LEU A 14 7.43 6.76 9.53
C LEU A 14 6.96 7.97 10.34
N ILE A 15 6.86 7.85 11.67
CA ILE A 15 6.25 8.87 12.54
C ILE A 15 7.24 9.42 13.57
N SER A 16 8.29 8.66 13.90
CA SER A 16 9.27 9.08 14.91
C SER A 16 9.99 10.35 14.46
N PRO A 17 10.13 11.37 15.33
CA PRO A 17 10.95 12.55 15.05
C PRO A 17 12.45 12.23 14.95
N ASP A 18 12.87 11.09 15.50
CA ASP A 18 14.27 10.65 15.47
C ASP A 18 14.64 9.92 14.17
N SER A 19 13.65 9.60 13.33
CA SER A 19 13.88 8.91 12.06
C SER A 19 14.47 9.87 11.03
N LYS A 20 15.51 9.40 10.35
CA LYS A 20 16.16 10.19 9.30
C LYS A 20 15.30 10.16 8.04
N ASP A 21 15.29 11.26 7.28
CA ASP A 21 14.57 11.35 6.01
C ASP A 21 14.90 10.20 5.06
N SER A 22 16.18 9.78 4.99
CA SER A 22 16.62 8.64 4.18
C SER A 22 16.01 7.29 4.61
N GLU A 23 15.81 7.10 5.92
CA GLU A 23 15.20 5.89 6.46
C GLU A 23 13.69 5.85 6.16
N ILE A 24 13.04 7.02 6.24
CA ILE A 24 11.63 7.20 5.89
C ILE A 24 11.44 6.93 4.40
N GLU A 25 12.25 7.52 3.53
CA GLU A 25 12.19 7.32 2.07
C GLU A 25 12.44 5.85 1.70
N GLY A 26 13.44 5.21 2.30
CA GLY A 26 13.71 3.79 2.10
C GLY A 26 12.53 2.90 2.49
N MET A 27 11.92 3.16 3.66
CA MET A 27 10.73 2.43 4.12
C MET A 27 9.55 2.63 3.15
N LEU A 28 9.35 3.85 2.64
CA LEU A 28 8.29 4.13 1.66
C LEU A 28 8.51 3.37 0.34
N ASP A 29 9.75 3.30 -0.16
CA ASP A 29 10.07 2.56 -1.39
C ASP A 29 9.86 1.06 -1.21
N GLU A 30 10.24 0.49 -0.07
CA GLU A 30 9.98 -0.92 0.27
C GLU A 30 8.48 -1.23 0.26
N VAL A 31 7.66 -0.37 0.87
CA VAL A 31 6.19 -0.49 0.84
C VAL A 31 5.66 -0.43 -0.59
N VAL A 32 6.11 0.54 -1.39
CA VAL A 32 5.71 0.69 -2.79
C VAL A 32 6.08 -0.54 -3.62
N SER A 33 7.29 -1.07 -3.44
CA SER A 33 7.77 -2.26 -4.15
C SER A 33 6.98 -3.52 -3.78
N GLY A 34 6.66 -3.68 -2.49
CA GLY A 34 5.82 -4.78 -1.99
C GLY A 34 4.41 -4.72 -2.56
N LEU A 35 3.75 -3.55 -2.48
CA LEU A 35 2.40 -3.35 -3.03
C LEU A 35 2.37 -3.54 -4.55
N PHE A 36 3.38 -3.05 -5.26
CA PHE A 36 3.50 -3.27 -6.71
C PHE A 36 3.57 -4.76 -7.04
N SER A 37 4.36 -5.53 -6.28
CA SER A 37 4.48 -6.98 -6.48
C SER A 37 3.13 -7.69 -6.28
N VAL A 38 2.37 -7.31 -5.25
CA VAL A 38 1.01 -7.83 -5.02
C VAL A 38 0.08 -7.54 -6.21
N LEU A 39 0.09 -6.31 -6.73
CA LEU A 39 -0.74 -5.93 -7.87
C LEU A 39 -0.37 -6.69 -9.15
N VAL A 40 0.92 -6.92 -9.39
CA VAL A 40 1.41 -7.73 -10.51
C VAL A 40 0.97 -9.19 -10.35
N THR A 41 1.11 -9.78 -9.17
CA THR A 41 0.65 -11.16 -8.89
C THR A 41 -0.85 -11.32 -9.10
N LEU A 42 -1.63 -10.31 -8.71
CA LEU A 42 -3.08 -10.28 -8.95
C LEU A 42 -3.45 -9.94 -10.40
N GLY A 43 -2.52 -9.40 -11.19
CA GLY A 43 -2.75 -8.98 -12.57
C GLY A 43 -3.72 -7.81 -12.72
N VAL A 44 -3.84 -6.96 -11.69
CA VAL A 44 -4.85 -5.87 -11.63
C VAL A 44 -4.23 -4.48 -11.60
N VAL A 45 -4.93 -3.51 -12.19
CA VAL A 45 -4.60 -2.08 -12.10
C VAL A 45 -5.71 -1.36 -11.33
N PRO A 46 -5.48 -1.00 -10.05
CA PRO A 46 -6.52 -0.41 -9.23
C PRO A 46 -6.65 1.10 -9.42
N VAL A 47 -7.82 1.63 -9.06
CA VAL A 47 -8.00 3.05 -8.80
C VAL A 47 -7.49 3.34 -7.38
N LEU A 48 -6.48 4.21 -7.27
CA LEU A 48 -5.91 4.60 -5.98
C LEU A 48 -6.79 5.64 -5.28
N ARG A 49 -7.06 5.40 -4.00
CA ARG A 49 -7.61 6.36 -3.04
C ARG A 49 -6.75 6.34 -1.79
N TYR A 50 -6.56 7.49 -1.17
CA TYR A 50 -5.67 7.62 -0.03
C TYR A 50 -6.09 8.74 0.93
N SER A 51 -5.71 8.65 2.20
CA SER A 51 -5.80 9.73 3.20
C SER A 51 -4.99 10.94 2.74
N ARG A 52 -5.54 12.13 2.90
CA ARG A 52 -4.85 13.37 2.49
C ARG A 52 -3.82 13.73 3.55
N ARG A 53 -2.57 13.95 3.11
CA ARG A 53 -1.39 14.28 3.93
C ARG A 53 -0.94 13.06 4.74
N GLY A 54 0.34 12.72 4.67
CA GLY A 54 0.93 11.61 5.43
C GLY A 54 1.60 10.56 4.55
N PRO A 55 2.09 9.46 5.16
CA PRO A 55 2.76 8.38 4.47
C PRO A 55 1.93 7.73 3.36
N ALA A 56 0.62 7.56 3.57
CA ALA A 56 -0.27 6.98 2.57
C ALA A 56 -0.28 7.75 1.24
N GLN A 57 -0.21 9.09 1.29
CA GLN A 57 -0.10 9.92 0.09
C GLN A 57 1.21 9.65 -0.65
N SER A 58 2.34 9.62 0.05
CA SER A 58 3.65 9.36 -0.54
C SER A 58 3.70 7.97 -1.21
N VAL A 59 3.20 6.94 -0.52
CA VAL A 59 3.08 5.58 -1.07
C VAL A 59 2.19 5.57 -2.31
N ALA A 60 1.01 6.22 -2.26
CA ALA A 60 0.10 6.27 -3.40
C ALA A 60 0.73 6.96 -4.62
N THR A 61 1.48 8.05 -4.40
CA THR A 61 2.19 8.75 -5.49
C THR A 61 3.31 7.89 -6.10
N GLY A 62 4.15 7.25 -5.27
CA GLY A 62 5.23 6.39 -5.74
C GLY A 62 4.71 5.16 -6.48
N LEU A 63 3.68 4.51 -5.91
CA LEU A 63 3.02 3.37 -6.54
C LEU A 63 2.36 3.76 -7.87
N GLY A 64 1.67 4.90 -7.92
CA GLY A 64 1.05 5.42 -9.14
C GLY A 64 2.06 5.69 -10.25
N GLN A 65 3.21 6.31 -9.91
CA GLN A 65 4.31 6.54 -10.86
C GLN A 65 4.88 5.22 -11.39
N ARG A 66 5.13 4.24 -10.50
CA ARG A 66 5.67 2.93 -10.88
C ARG A 66 4.71 2.13 -11.75
N LEU A 67 3.41 2.14 -11.43
CA LEU A 67 2.36 1.53 -12.26
C LEU A 67 2.29 2.19 -13.64
N HIS A 68 2.28 3.53 -13.69
CA HIS A 68 2.22 4.25 -14.97
C HIS A 68 3.44 3.96 -15.85
N ALA A 69 4.64 3.96 -15.27
CA ALA A 69 5.87 3.62 -15.96
C ALA A 69 5.85 2.19 -16.53
N GLN A 70 5.37 1.22 -15.73
CA GLN A 70 5.30 -0.19 -16.14
C GLN A 70 4.23 -0.46 -17.20
N LEU A 71 3.07 0.21 -17.11
CA LEU A 71 2.05 0.12 -18.15
C LEU A 71 2.53 0.68 -19.49
N ARG A 72 3.43 1.68 -19.45
CA ARG A 72 4.02 2.26 -20.66
C ARG A 72 5.12 1.38 -21.27
N SER A 73 5.88 0.65 -20.46
CA SER A 73 7.00 -0.20 -20.92
C SER A 73 6.57 -1.62 -21.30
N HIS A 74 5.70 -2.25 -20.51
CA HIS A 74 5.31 -3.66 -20.65
C HIS A 74 3.83 -3.89 -20.30
N ALA A 75 2.93 -3.66 -21.26
CA ALA A 75 1.49 -3.84 -21.07
C ALA A 75 1.06 -5.29 -20.72
N THR A 76 1.92 -6.29 -20.95
CA THR A 76 1.60 -7.72 -20.76
C THR A 76 1.62 -8.18 -19.29
N LEU A 77 2.31 -7.47 -18.39
CA LEU A 77 2.34 -7.78 -16.95
C LEU A 77 0.95 -7.70 -16.30
N PHE A 78 0.07 -6.90 -16.89
CA PHE A 78 -1.33 -6.76 -16.48
C PHE A 78 -2.29 -7.31 -17.55
N SER A 79 -1.88 -8.32 -18.32
CA SER A 79 -2.72 -8.91 -19.39
C SER A 79 -4.06 -9.46 -18.88
N GLY A 80 -4.14 -9.89 -17.61
CA GLY A 80 -5.39 -10.23 -16.93
C GLY A 80 -6.34 -9.04 -16.74
N ALA A 81 -5.83 -7.81 -16.75
CA ALA A 81 -6.60 -6.59 -16.57
C ALA A 81 -7.55 -6.29 -17.75
N ALA A 82 -7.28 -6.82 -18.94
CA ALA A 82 -8.17 -6.68 -20.09
C ALA A 82 -9.48 -7.47 -19.92
N ALA A 83 -9.42 -8.65 -19.27
CA ALA A 83 -10.60 -9.43 -18.91
C ALA A 83 -11.39 -8.76 -17.75
N THR A 84 -10.71 -8.02 -16.88
CA THR A 84 -11.33 -7.24 -15.80
C THR A 84 -11.58 -5.78 -16.18
N ALA A 85 -11.51 -5.39 -17.45
CA ALA A 85 -11.73 -3.98 -17.85
C ALA A 85 -13.11 -3.43 -17.44
N LEU A 86 -14.08 -4.34 -17.21
CA LEU A 86 -15.41 -4.05 -16.68
C LEU A 86 -15.46 -3.89 -15.14
N GLN A 87 -14.42 -4.30 -14.42
CA GLN A 87 -14.28 -4.18 -12.96
C GLN A 87 -12.96 -3.48 -12.65
N ARG A 88 -13.00 -2.16 -12.43
CA ARG A 88 -11.83 -1.40 -11.92
C ARG A 88 -11.76 -1.55 -10.40
N PRO A 89 -10.87 -2.39 -9.84
CA PRO A 89 -10.77 -2.54 -8.39
C PRO A 89 -10.30 -1.25 -7.74
N LEU A 90 -10.73 -1.02 -6.50
CA LEU A 90 -10.31 0.11 -5.69
C LEU A 90 -9.20 -0.33 -4.73
N MET A 91 -8.13 0.46 -4.65
CA MET A 91 -7.13 0.30 -3.60
C MET A 91 -7.17 1.54 -2.71
N LEU A 92 -7.53 1.35 -1.45
CA LEU A 92 -7.59 2.40 -0.43
C LEU A 92 -6.37 2.30 0.48
N LEU A 93 -5.57 3.36 0.52
CA LEU A 93 -4.47 3.52 1.47
C LEU A 93 -4.92 4.44 2.62
N VAL A 94 -4.78 3.97 3.85
CA VAL A 94 -5.20 4.73 5.05
C VAL A 94 -4.03 4.74 6.02
N ASP A 95 -3.79 5.90 6.64
CA ASP A 95 -2.76 6.02 7.66
C ASP A 95 -3.26 5.47 8.99
N ARG A 96 -2.35 4.85 9.76
CA ARG A 96 -2.72 4.25 11.04
C ARG A 96 -3.16 5.29 12.08
N THR A 97 -2.77 6.54 11.92
CA THR A 97 -3.21 7.65 12.78
C THR A 97 -4.71 7.94 12.69
N ASP A 98 -5.38 7.50 11.62
CA ASP A 98 -6.81 7.77 11.41
C ASP A 98 -7.70 7.00 12.40
N ASP A 99 -7.26 5.83 12.87
CA ASP A 99 -7.96 5.04 13.88
C ASP A 99 -6.99 4.19 14.71
N LEU A 100 -6.51 4.77 15.82
CA LEU A 100 -5.68 4.05 16.79
C LEU A 100 -6.52 3.26 17.81
N GLY A 101 -7.79 3.60 17.98
CA GLY A 101 -8.66 3.01 19.01
C GLY A 101 -8.79 1.50 18.82
N VAL A 102 -8.93 1.05 17.57
CA VAL A 102 -9.06 -0.37 17.21
C VAL A 102 -7.86 -1.23 17.65
N MET A 103 -6.66 -0.64 17.86
CA MET A 103 -5.49 -1.40 18.34
C MET A 103 -5.46 -1.62 19.85
N LEU A 104 -6.21 -0.85 20.60
CA LEU A 104 -6.25 -0.93 22.06
C LEU A 104 -7.50 -1.66 22.55
N GLN A 105 -8.47 -1.85 21.66
CA GLN A 105 -9.71 -2.55 21.96
C GLN A 105 -9.46 -4.03 22.16
N HIS A 106 -10.08 -4.58 23.21
CA HIS A 106 -10.11 -6.02 23.43
C HIS A 106 -11.20 -6.60 22.52
N GLY A 107 -10.77 -7.26 21.45
CA GLY A 107 -11.65 -7.97 20.53
C GLY A 107 -12.27 -9.19 21.21
N TRP A 108 -13.51 -9.51 20.85
CA TRP A 108 -14.25 -10.67 21.38
C TRP A 108 -14.46 -11.77 20.32
N SER A 109 -13.88 -11.58 19.12
CA SER A 109 -13.88 -12.60 18.07
C SER A 109 -12.78 -13.62 18.31
N TYR A 110 -12.99 -14.88 17.89
CA TYR A 110 -12.03 -15.97 18.08
C TYR A 110 -10.62 -15.65 17.56
N CYS A 111 -10.51 -14.92 16.45
CA CYS A 111 -9.22 -14.55 15.88
C CYS A 111 -8.51 -13.41 16.64
N ALA A 112 -9.21 -12.69 17.53
CA ALA A 112 -8.68 -11.54 18.26
C ALA A 112 -8.47 -11.81 19.77
N LEU A 113 -8.92 -12.95 20.27
CA LEU A 113 -8.91 -13.34 21.69
C LEU A 113 -7.67 -14.15 22.06
#